data_AF-A0A966I0J2-F1
#
_entry.id   AF-A0A966I0J2-F1
#
_cell.length_a   1.000
_cell.length_b   1.000
_cell.length_c   1.000
_cell.angle_alpha   90.00
_cell.angle_beta   90.00
_cell.angle_gamma   90.00
#
_symmetry.space_group_name_H-M   'P 1'
#
loop_
_entity.id
_entity.type
_entity.pdbx_description
1 polymer ?
#
loop_
_entity_poly.entity_id
_entity_poly.type
_entity_poly.pdbx_seq_one_letter_code
_entity_poly.pdbx_strand_id
1 'polypeptide(L)'
;MSDTARESATRERTVARAMLWAAIRASDTDATEATDVDLGRFVGLRTADALWLAARPLTADSGTASPSATGVLGTALTMVAQSHLRNASPIARVTIIGEAESLGVVARQAAYFPLDIEICALSGTKLTAVTPAPHLVRREPAAAHLELGNTVRTAGADVVIEHGVVAGEVQGLEVARVIDENGVARLRIGVGSHDRET
;
A
#
# COMPACT_ATOMS: atom_id res chain seq x y z
N MET A 1 21.47 -10.57 -11.44
CA MET A 1 21.52 -9.13 -11.16
C MET A 1 22.67 -8.53 -11.97
N SER A 2 22.39 -7.66 -12.92
CA SER A 2 23.42 -6.93 -13.66
C SER A 2 24.09 -5.88 -12.76
N ASP A 3 25.34 -5.52 -13.06
CA ASP A 3 26.12 -4.56 -12.26
C ASP A 3 25.42 -3.18 -12.16
N THR A 4 24.75 -2.79 -13.24
CA THR A 4 23.96 -1.55 -13.35
C THR A 4 22.77 -1.51 -12.38
N ALA A 5 22.08 -2.63 -12.18
CA ALA A 5 20.95 -2.70 -11.24
C ALA A 5 21.41 -2.54 -9.78
N ARG A 6 22.59 -3.11 -9.46
CA ARG A 6 23.21 -3.00 -8.13
C ARG A 6 23.66 -1.56 -7.84
N GLU A 7 24.24 -0.89 -8.83
CA GLU A 7 24.66 0.50 -8.71
C GLU A 7 23.46 1.44 -8.52
N SER A 8 22.37 1.22 -9.28
CA SER A 8 21.11 1.97 -9.14
C SER A 8 20.52 1.84 -7.73
N ALA A 9 20.35 0.61 -7.24
CA ALA A 9 19.80 0.36 -5.91
C ALA A 9 20.66 0.98 -4.79
N THR A 10 21.98 0.98 -4.95
CA THR A 10 22.91 1.63 -4.00
C THR A 10 22.70 3.15 -3.98
N ARG A 11 22.57 3.77 -5.16
CA ARG A 11 22.28 5.21 -5.28
C ARG A 11 20.93 5.57 -4.66
N GLU A 12 19.89 4.79 -4.95
CA GLU A 12 18.55 5.00 -4.38
C GLU A 12 18.54 4.93 -2.85
N ARG A 13 19.25 3.94 -2.29
CA ARG A 13 19.38 3.80 -0.83
C ARG A 13 20.09 5.01 -0.21
N THR A 14 21.15 5.51 -0.84
CA THR A 14 21.87 6.71 -0.40
C THR A 14 20.96 7.94 -0.40
N VAL A 15 20.18 8.15 -1.46
CA VAL A 15 19.24 9.28 -1.55
C VAL A 15 18.15 9.18 -0.48
N ALA A 16 17.52 8.02 -0.35
CA ALA A 16 16.47 7.80 0.65
C ALA A 16 17.00 8.02 2.08
N ARG A 17 18.20 7.53 2.38
CA ARG A 17 18.86 7.76 3.68
C ARG A 17 19.13 9.25 3.92
N ALA A 18 19.61 9.98 2.91
CA ALA A 18 19.82 11.43 3.04
C ALA A 18 18.51 12.19 3.32
N MET A 19 17.41 11.79 2.67
CA MET A 19 16.08 12.36 2.94
C MET A 19 15.61 12.10 4.37
N LEU A 20 15.77 10.88 4.89
CA LEU A 20 15.41 10.56 6.28
C LEU A 20 16.21 11.39 7.28
N TRP A 21 17.52 11.55 7.05
CA TRP A 21 18.34 12.42 7.87
C TRP A 21 17.92 13.89 7.83
N ALA A 22 17.53 14.39 6.65
CA ALA A 22 17.00 15.74 6.53
C ALA A 22 15.67 15.92 7.29
N ALA A 23 14.80 14.91 7.23
CA ALA A 23 13.54 14.92 7.96
C ALA A 23 13.72 14.85 9.48
N ILE A 24 14.60 13.98 9.98
CA ILE A 24 14.92 13.90 11.41
C ILE A 24 15.36 15.29 11.93
N ARG A 25 16.27 15.96 11.20
CA ARG A 25 16.69 17.33 11.54
C ARG A 25 15.56 18.36 11.47
N ALA A 26 14.66 18.21 10.50
CA ALA A 26 13.50 19.11 10.34
C ALA A 26 12.45 18.97 11.45
N SER A 27 12.40 17.81 12.11
CA SER A 27 11.43 17.50 13.16
C SER A 27 11.78 18.08 14.54
N ASP A 28 12.83 18.91 14.63
CA ASP A 28 13.36 19.47 15.88
C ASP A 28 13.67 18.40 16.94
N THR A 29 13.93 17.17 16.49
CA THR A 29 14.38 16.09 17.37
C THR A 29 15.87 16.28 17.59
N ASP A 30 16.31 16.40 18.85
CA ASP A 30 17.73 16.37 19.28
C ASP A 30 18.45 15.03 18.98
N ALA A 31 17.88 14.21 18.09
CA ALA A 31 18.43 12.93 17.67
C ALA A 31 19.71 13.16 16.86
N THR A 32 20.83 13.16 17.57
CA THR A 32 22.19 13.13 17.02
C THR A 32 22.58 11.75 16.51
N GLU A 33 21.89 10.70 16.96
CA GLU A 33 22.15 9.31 16.59
C GLU A 33 20.91 8.64 16.01
N ALA A 34 21.08 8.05 14.82
CA ALA A 34 20.11 7.16 14.20
C ALA A 34 20.85 5.97 13.57
N THR A 35 20.25 4.79 13.70
CA THR A 35 20.80 3.53 13.18
C THR A 35 20.03 3.09 11.95
N ASP A 36 20.72 2.54 10.95
CA ASP A 36 20.06 1.95 9.79
C ASP A 36 19.29 0.69 10.22
N VAL A 37 18.07 0.56 9.71
CA VAL A 37 17.24 -0.64 9.88
C VAL A 37 17.10 -1.33 8.53
N ASP A 38 17.37 -2.63 8.49
CA ASP A 38 17.11 -3.43 7.30
C ASP A 38 15.61 -3.72 7.18
N LEU A 39 15.00 -3.10 6.16
CA LEU A 39 13.58 -3.22 5.84
C LEU A 39 13.35 -3.87 4.47
N GLY A 40 14.35 -4.57 3.93
CA GLY A 40 14.31 -5.18 2.62
C GLY A 40 14.24 -4.14 1.50
N ARG A 41 13.04 -3.97 0.93
CA ARG A 41 12.79 -3.02 -0.19
C ARG A 41 12.59 -1.58 0.26
N PHE A 42 12.55 -1.29 1.57
CA PHE A 42 12.44 0.07 2.08
C PHE A 42 13.72 0.47 2.80
N VAL A 43 13.89 1.78 2.98
CA VAL A 43 14.99 2.35 3.77
C VAL A 43 14.38 2.91 5.04
N GLY A 44 14.95 2.57 6.19
CA GLY A 44 14.52 3.10 7.46
C GLY A 44 15.67 3.43 8.39
N LEU A 45 15.47 4.44 9.21
CA LEU A 45 16.36 4.84 10.30
C LEU A 45 15.62 4.72 11.62
N ARG A 46 16.32 4.28 12.65
CA ARG A 46 15.79 4.19 13.99
C ARG A 46 16.57 5.11 14.93
N THR A 47 15.85 6.01 15.60
CA THR A 47 16.34 6.76 16.75
C THR A 47 15.96 6.03 18.04
N ALA A 48 16.11 6.65 19.22
CA ALA A 48 15.86 6.00 20.52
C ALA A 48 14.51 5.24 20.58
N ASP A 49 13.40 5.93 20.26
CA ASP A 49 12.04 5.42 20.34
C ASP A 49 11.24 5.54 19.03
N ALA A 50 11.82 6.18 17.99
CA ALA A 50 11.12 6.46 16.75
C ALA A 50 11.72 5.70 15.56
N LEU A 51 10.84 5.26 14.66
CA LEU A 51 11.18 4.65 13.38
C LEU A 51 10.81 5.59 12.24
N TRP A 52 11.80 5.90 11.40
CA TRP A 52 11.68 6.77 10.24
C TRP A 52 11.78 5.92 8.98
N LEU A 53 10.82 6.01 8.06
CA LEU A 53 10.81 5.21 6.82
C LEU A 53 10.67 6.07 5.58
N ALA A 54 11.41 5.74 4.54
CA ALA A 54 11.19 6.30 3.20
C ALA A 54 10.15 5.44 2.46
N ALA A 55 9.06 6.07 2.02
CA ALA A 55 7.91 5.38 1.42
C ALA A 55 8.18 4.83 0.02
N ARG A 56 9.17 5.39 -0.68
CA ARG A 56 9.56 4.92 -2.02
C ARG A 56 10.31 3.59 -1.89
N PRO A 57 9.79 2.49 -2.43
CA PRO A 57 10.52 1.23 -2.41
C PRO A 57 11.75 1.34 -3.33
N LEU A 58 12.83 0.69 -2.92
CA LEU A 58 14.00 0.45 -3.75
C LEU A 58 13.57 -0.40 -4.95
N THR A 59 14.02 -0.02 -6.14
CA THR A 59 13.78 -0.77 -7.36
C THR A 59 14.59 -2.06 -7.32
N ALA A 60 14.01 -3.12 -6.76
CA ALA A 60 14.51 -4.47 -6.95
C ALA A 60 13.89 -5.03 -8.24
N ASP A 61 14.76 -5.52 -9.12
CA ASP A 61 14.51 -6.11 -10.43
C ASP A 61 13.42 -7.21 -10.40
N SER A 62 12.13 -6.84 -10.47
CA SER A 62 11.04 -7.75 -10.86
C SER A 62 9.67 -7.06 -10.84
N GLY A 63 9.05 -6.96 -12.01
CA GLY A 63 7.58 -6.89 -12.15
C GLY A 63 7.02 -5.53 -12.54
N THR A 64 6.12 -5.56 -13.51
CA THR A 64 5.34 -4.45 -14.13
C THR A 64 4.39 -3.71 -13.17
N ALA A 65 4.46 -3.97 -11.86
CA ALA A 65 3.64 -3.30 -10.87
C ALA A 65 4.27 -1.96 -10.49
N SER A 66 3.54 -0.87 -10.68
CA SER A 66 3.94 0.43 -10.16
C SER A 66 4.26 0.31 -8.66
N PRO A 67 5.44 0.77 -8.20
CA PRO A 67 5.83 0.65 -6.80
C PRO A 67 4.84 1.43 -5.91
N SER A 68 3.86 0.72 -5.32
CA SER A 68 2.89 1.33 -4.42
C SER A 68 3.52 1.55 -3.04
N ALA A 69 3.45 2.79 -2.56
CA ALA A 69 3.89 3.20 -1.23
C ALA A 69 3.15 2.45 -0.10
N THR A 70 1.98 1.84 -0.36
CA THR A 70 1.19 1.13 0.66
C THR A 70 1.97 0.03 1.40
N GLY A 71 2.95 -0.60 0.75
CA GLY A 71 3.78 -1.62 1.39
C GLY A 71 4.57 -1.12 2.60
N VAL A 72 4.92 0.17 2.64
CA VAL A 72 5.76 0.72 3.72
C VAL A 72 5.05 0.70 5.08
N LEU A 73 3.73 0.88 5.09
CA LEU A 73 2.94 0.86 6.33
C LEU A 73 2.94 -0.53 6.96
N GLY A 74 2.75 -1.58 6.15
CA GLY A 74 2.84 -2.96 6.63
C GLY A 74 4.22 -3.28 7.20
N THR A 75 5.28 -2.81 6.53
CA THR A 75 6.66 -2.92 7.04
C THR A 75 6.83 -2.19 8.39
N ALA A 76 6.33 -0.97 8.52
CA ALA A 76 6.41 -0.20 9.76
C ALA A 76 5.68 -0.89 10.92
N LEU A 77 4.46 -1.36 10.70
CA LEU A 77 3.66 -2.09 11.69
C LEU A 77 4.35 -3.37 12.13
N THR A 78 4.97 -4.09 11.19
CA THR A 78 5.77 -5.28 11.50
C THR A 78 6.94 -4.94 12.42
N MET A 79 7.63 -3.82 12.19
CA MET A 79 8.74 -3.37 13.04
C MET A 79 8.29 -2.96 14.44
N VAL A 80 7.18 -2.23 14.56
CA VAL A 80 6.59 -1.90 15.86
C VAL A 80 6.26 -3.17 16.63
N ALA A 81 5.53 -4.11 16.01
CA ALA A 81 5.18 -5.39 16.63
C ALA A 81 6.43 -6.19 17.06
N GLN A 82 7.45 -6.28 16.20
CA GLN A 82 8.69 -6.98 16.53
C GLN A 82 9.48 -6.31 17.65
N SER A 83 9.43 -4.97 17.76
CA SER A 83 10.14 -4.24 18.81
C SER A 83 9.63 -4.62 20.21
N HIS A 84 8.33 -4.82 20.36
CA HIS A 84 7.72 -5.28 21.61
C HIS A 84 8.11 -6.72 21.99
N LEU A 85 8.37 -7.57 21.00
CA LEU A 85 8.71 -8.98 21.24
C LEU A 85 10.18 -9.19 21.61
N ARG A 86 11.09 -8.28 21.23
CA ARG A 86 12.54 -8.50 21.32
C ARG A 86 13.20 -8.03 22.62
N ASN A 87 12.44 -7.61 23.64
CA ASN A 87 12.97 -6.97 24.86
C ASN A 87 13.94 -5.79 24.58
N ALA A 88 13.85 -5.21 23.37
CA ALA A 88 14.53 -3.97 23.04
C ALA A 88 13.67 -2.79 23.51
N SER A 89 14.21 -1.57 23.48
CA SER A 89 13.38 -0.37 23.60
C SER A 89 12.22 -0.46 22.59
N PRO A 90 10.96 -0.25 22.98
CA PRO A 90 9.85 -0.30 22.04
C PRO A 90 9.92 0.87 21.05
N ILE A 91 9.47 0.65 19.82
CA ILE A 91 9.22 1.75 18.88
C ILE A 91 7.88 2.37 19.27
N ALA A 92 7.93 3.57 19.84
CA ALA A 92 6.75 4.31 20.27
C ALA A 92 6.13 5.13 19.14
N ARG A 93 6.96 5.63 18.21
CA ARG A 93 6.54 6.54 17.14
C ARG A 93 7.05 6.09 15.78
N VAL A 94 6.26 6.33 14.75
CA VAL A 94 6.60 6.02 13.36
C VAL A 94 6.39 7.25 12.50
N THR A 95 7.38 7.61 11.69
CA THR A 95 7.25 8.67 10.68
C THR A 95 7.58 8.11 9.30
N ILE A 96 6.63 8.16 8.38
CA ILE A 96 6.80 7.73 6.98
C ILE A 96 6.87 8.97 6.10
N ILE A 97 7.93 9.06 5.29
CA ILE A 97 8.23 10.23 4.46
C ILE A 97 8.27 9.84 2.99
N GLY A 98 7.74 10.71 2.14
CA GLY A 98 7.72 10.52 0.70
C GLY A 98 7.10 11.71 -0.03
N GLU A 99 6.72 11.48 -1.27
CA GLU A 99 6.04 12.47 -2.10
C GLU A 99 4.57 12.58 -1.70
N ALA A 100 4.07 13.80 -1.52
CA ALA A 100 2.71 14.05 -1.02
C ALA A 100 1.63 13.34 -1.86
N GLU A 101 1.78 13.37 -3.18
CA GLU A 101 0.86 12.77 -4.14
C GLU A 101 0.76 11.24 -4.00
N SER A 102 1.83 10.60 -3.54
CA SER A 102 1.93 9.14 -3.38
C SER A 102 1.42 8.64 -2.02
N LEU A 103 1.26 9.54 -1.04
CA LEU A 103 1.10 9.19 0.37
C LEU A 103 -0.32 9.31 0.91
N GLY A 104 -1.25 9.94 0.20
CA GLY A 104 -2.62 10.14 0.70
C GLY A 104 -3.33 8.83 1.10
N VAL A 105 -3.14 7.75 0.34
CA VAL A 105 -3.71 6.43 0.68
C VAL A 105 -3.06 5.85 1.93
N VAL A 106 -1.75 6.01 2.08
CA VAL A 106 -1.00 5.55 3.27
C VAL A 106 -1.44 6.33 4.51
N ALA A 107 -1.61 7.65 4.41
CA ALA A 107 -2.14 8.51 5.46
C ALA A 107 -3.55 8.10 5.90
N ARG A 108 -4.44 7.80 4.95
CA ARG A 108 -5.76 7.26 5.28
C ARG A 108 -5.66 5.92 6.01
N GLN A 109 -4.80 5.01 5.54
CA GLN A 109 -4.65 3.68 6.15
C GLN A 109 -4.04 3.75 7.56
N ALA A 110 -3.04 4.62 7.76
CA ALA A 110 -2.38 4.82 9.05
C ALA A 110 -3.37 5.25 10.14
N ALA A 111 -4.36 6.08 9.79
CA ALA A 111 -5.39 6.56 10.72
C ALA A 111 -6.28 5.45 11.32
N TYR A 112 -6.28 4.24 10.76
CA TYR A 112 -7.02 3.09 11.33
C TYR A 112 -6.26 2.36 12.44
N PHE A 113 -5.00 2.72 12.70
CA PHE A 113 -4.19 2.09 13.73
C PHE A 113 -4.12 2.97 14.98
N PRO A 114 -4.27 2.40 16.18
CA PRO A 114 -4.13 3.13 17.45
C PRO A 114 -2.65 3.32 17.82
N LEU A 115 -1.83 3.76 16.86
CA LEU A 115 -0.39 3.93 16.98
C LEU A 115 -0.03 5.37 16.60
N ASP A 116 1.07 5.88 17.15
CA ASP A 116 1.59 7.19 16.76
C ASP A 116 2.33 7.06 15.42
N ILE A 117 1.58 7.23 14.32
CA ILE A 117 2.07 7.12 12.94
C ILE A 117 1.82 8.45 12.23
N GLU A 118 2.90 9.16 11.91
CA GLU A 118 2.88 10.37 11.11
C GLU A 118 3.25 10.07 9.65
N ILE A 119 2.43 10.55 8.72
CA ILE A 119 2.73 10.50 7.29
C ILE A 119 3.05 11.91 6.82
N CYS A 120 4.28 12.12 6.36
CA CYS A 120 4.81 13.44 6.08
C CYS A 120 5.38 13.54 4.65
N ALA A 121 5.22 14.71 4.05
CA ALA A 121 5.98 15.11 2.88
C ALA A 121 7.14 16.00 3.32
N LEU A 122 8.32 15.78 2.74
CA LEU A 122 9.49 16.64 2.95
C LEU A 122 9.63 17.58 1.75
N SER A 123 9.49 18.89 2.00
CA SER A 123 9.75 19.93 1.00
C SER A 123 10.88 20.81 1.48
N GLY A 124 12.07 20.66 0.87
CA GLY A 124 13.29 21.28 1.36
C GLY A 124 13.64 20.80 2.77
N THR A 125 13.55 21.69 3.75
CA THR A 125 13.77 21.42 5.17
C THR A 125 12.49 21.37 6.00
N LYS A 126 11.33 21.46 5.37
CA LYS A 126 10.04 21.48 6.08
C LYS A 126 9.35 20.14 5.94
N LEU A 127 9.01 19.53 7.08
CA LEU A 127 8.06 18.43 7.14
C LEU A 127 6.64 18.97 7.21
N THR A 128 5.76 18.43 6.38
CA THR A 128 4.33 18.77 6.36
C THR A 128 3.53 17.48 6.39
N ALA A 129 2.56 17.38 7.31
CA ALA A 129 1.65 16.25 7.37
C ALA A 129 0.87 16.11 6.06
N VAL A 130 0.76 14.88 5.55
CA VAL A 130 0.02 14.58 4.33
C VAL A 130 -1.46 14.44 4.66
N THR A 131 -2.31 15.18 3.94
CA THR A 131 -3.76 15.02 4.04
C THR A 131 -4.18 13.61 3.58
N PRO A 132 -4.92 12.85 4.39
CA PRO A 132 -5.47 11.56 3.98
C PRO A 132 -6.30 11.66 2.70
N ALA A 133 -6.05 10.78 1.73
CA ALA A 133 -6.85 10.71 0.51
C ALA A 133 -8.29 10.28 0.84
N PRO A 134 -9.32 10.88 0.20
CA PRO A 134 -10.70 10.48 0.41
C PRO A 134 -10.91 9.03 -0.01
N HIS A 135 -11.88 8.34 0.62
CA HIS A 135 -12.30 7.02 0.17
C HIS A 135 -12.71 7.07 -1.31
N LEU A 136 -12.37 6.00 -2.04
CA LEU A 136 -12.89 5.85 -3.40
C LEU A 136 -14.41 5.86 -3.33
N VAL A 137 -15.03 6.61 -4.24
CA VAL A 137 -16.48 6.64 -4.36
C VAL A 137 -16.95 5.23 -4.67
N ARG A 138 -17.96 4.76 -3.94
CA ARG A 138 -18.61 3.48 -4.24
C ARG A 138 -19.10 3.54 -5.69
N ARG A 139 -18.59 2.64 -6.52
CA ARG A 139 -19.11 2.46 -7.87
C ARG A 139 -20.35 1.59 -7.79
N GLU A 140 -21.45 2.09 -8.34
CA GLU A 140 -22.62 1.26 -8.59
C GLU A 140 -22.43 0.50 -9.91
N PRO A 141 -22.89 -0.76 -10.01
CA PRO A 141 -22.85 -1.51 -11.25
C PRO A 141 -23.75 -0.88 -12.32
N ALA A 142 -23.40 -1.07 -13.58
CA ALA A 142 -24.26 -0.64 -14.69
C ALA A 142 -25.58 -1.42 -14.68
N ALA A 143 -26.68 -0.80 -15.15
CA ALA A 143 -27.99 -1.47 -15.21
C ALA A 143 -27.94 -2.78 -16.01
N ALA A 144 -27.24 -2.81 -17.15
CA ALA A 144 -27.03 -4.01 -17.94
C ALA A 144 -26.27 -5.13 -17.18
N HIS A 145 -25.42 -4.76 -16.20
CA HIS A 145 -24.74 -5.76 -15.37
C HIS A 145 -25.69 -6.34 -14.32
N LEU A 146 -26.56 -5.51 -13.77
CA LEU A 146 -27.59 -5.94 -12.82
C LEU A 146 -28.61 -6.88 -13.47
N GLU A 147 -28.96 -6.65 -14.74
CA GLU A 147 -29.86 -7.53 -15.50
C GLU A 147 -29.31 -8.96 -15.59
N LEU A 148 -28.01 -9.11 -15.87
CA LEU A 148 -27.33 -10.41 -15.89
C LEU A 148 -27.25 -11.07 -14.50
N GLY A 149 -27.33 -10.29 -13.41
CA GLY A 149 -27.42 -10.81 -12.06
C GLY A 149 -28.65 -11.71 -11.84
N ASN A 150 -29.77 -11.45 -12.52
CA ASN A 150 -30.95 -12.31 -12.41
C ASN A 150 -30.71 -13.70 -13.02
N THR A 151 -29.93 -13.78 -14.10
CA THR A 151 -29.49 -15.05 -14.70
C THR A 151 -28.65 -15.85 -13.71
N VAL A 152 -27.68 -15.20 -13.05
CA VAL A 152 -26.83 -15.81 -12.03
C VAL A 152 -27.66 -16.37 -10.87
N ARG A 153 -28.62 -15.59 -10.36
CA ARG A 153 -29.53 -16.04 -9.29
C ARG A 153 -30.37 -17.24 -9.70
N THR A 154 -30.88 -17.23 -10.93
CA THR A 154 -31.69 -18.33 -11.47
C THR A 154 -30.87 -19.62 -11.63
N ALA A 155 -29.58 -19.49 -11.92
CA ALA A 155 -28.65 -20.61 -11.99
C ALA A 155 -28.26 -21.19 -10.61
N GLY A 156 -28.75 -20.60 -9.52
CA GLY A 156 -28.53 -21.09 -8.15
C GLY A 156 -27.28 -20.51 -7.46
N ALA A 157 -26.65 -19.48 -8.04
CA ALA A 157 -25.55 -18.76 -7.40
C ALA A 157 -26.06 -17.51 -6.66
N ASP A 158 -25.39 -17.17 -5.57
CA ASP A 158 -25.61 -15.93 -4.83
C ASP A 158 -25.04 -14.74 -5.62
N VAL A 159 -25.82 -13.67 -5.73
CA VAL A 159 -25.38 -12.46 -6.44
C VAL A 159 -24.75 -11.49 -5.44
N VAL A 160 -23.47 -11.20 -5.63
CA VAL A 160 -22.70 -10.26 -4.81
C VAL A 160 -22.27 -9.07 -5.65
N ILE A 161 -22.32 -7.87 -5.08
CA ILE A 161 -21.91 -6.63 -5.74
C ILE A 161 -20.74 -6.02 -4.96
N GLU A 162 -19.54 -6.11 -5.52
CA GLU A 162 -18.33 -5.55 -4.93
C GLU A 162 -17.70 -4.52 -5.87
N HIS A 163 -17.44 -3.32 -5.37
CA HIS A 163 -16.78 -2.25 -6.14
C HIS A 163 -17.44 -1.96 -7.51
N GLY A 164 -18.77 -2.15 -7.59
CA GLY A 164 -19.55 -1.95 -8.82
C GLY A 164 -19.48 -3.12 -9.81
N VAL A 165 -18.95 -4.26 -9.39
CA VAL A 165 -18.91 -5.49 -10.19
C VAL A 165 -19.97 -6.46 -9.66
N VAL A 166 -20.77 -7.02 -10.57
CA VAL A 166 -21.72 -8.09 -10.27
C VAL A 166 -21.01 -9.43 -10.40
N ALA A 167 -20.95 -10.20 -9.31
CA ALA A 167 -20.38 -11.53 -9.25
C ALA A 167 -21.43 -12.56 -8.82
N GLY A 168 -21.24 -13.79 -9.26
CA GLY A 168 -21.99 -14.97 -8.84
C GLY A 168 -21.10 -15.86 -8.00
N GLU A 169 -21.57 -16.22 -6.81
CA GLU A 169 -20.84 -17.04 -5.85
C GLU A 169 -21.60 -18.32 -5.50
N VAL A 170 -20.85 -19.39 -5.22
CA VAL A 170 -21.39 -20.62 -4.62
C VAL A 170 -20.53 -20.95 -3.41
N GLN A 171 -21.13 -20.96 -2.21
CA GLN A 171 -20.40 -21.19 -0.95
C GLN A 171 -19.20 -20.23 -0.75
N GLY A 172 -19.36 -18.97 -1.17
CA GLY A 172 -18.31 -17.94 -1.09
C GLY A 172 -17.21 -18.05 -2.14
N LEU A 173 -17.34 -18.94 -3.14
CA LEU A 173 -16.42 -19.04 -4.27
C LEU A 173 -17.03 -18.34 -5.49
N GLU A 174 -16.32 -17.36 -6.06
CA GLU A 174 -16.72 -16.70 -7.32
C GLU A 174 -16.68 -17.72 -8.48
N VAL A 175 -17.86 -18.01 -9.03
CA VAL A 175 -18.06 -18.90 -10.19
C VAL A 175 -18.52 -18.16 -11.43
N ALA A 176 -18.96 -16.91 -11.29
CA ALA A 176 -19.34 -16.07 -12.41
C ALA A 176 -19.04 -14.59 -12.13
N ARG A 177 -18.76 -13.82 -13.18
CA ARG A 177 -18.56 -12.37 -13.08
C ARG A 177 -19.11 -11.69 -14.32
N VAL A 178 -19.84 -10.61 -14.11
CA VAL A 178 -20.26 -9.73 -15.20
C VAL A 178 -19.16 -8.74 -15.50
N ILE A 179 -18.82 -8.61 -16.77
CA ILE A 179 -17.83 -7.68 -17.28
C ILE A 179 -18.39 -6.90 -18.46
N ASP A 180 -17.75 -5.79 -18.80
CA ASP A 180 -17.94 -5.16 -20.11
C ASP A 180 -16.92 -5.72 -21.10
N GLU A 181 -17.43 -6.23 -22.22
CA GLU A 181 -16.61 -6.64 -23.36
C GLU A 181 -17.10 -5.89 -24.60
N ASN A 182 -16.25 -5.01 -25.13
CA ASN A 182 -16.58 -4.13 -26.26
C ASN A 182 -17.85 -3.27 -26.04
N GLY A 183 -18.07 -2.81 -24.80
CA GLY A 183 -19.23 -2.00 -24.43
C GLY A 183 -20.52 -2.80 -24.22
N VAL A 184 -20.45 -4.14 -24.22
CA VAL A 184 -21.58 -5.03 -23.98
C VAL A 184 -21.35 -5.82 -22.70
N ALA A 185 -22.35 -5.83 -21.82
CA ALA A 185 -22.31 -6.64 -20.61
C ALA A 185 -22.29 -8.14 -20.97
N ARG A 186 -21.33 -8.88 -20.43
CA ARG A 186 -21.20 -10.34 -20.63
C ARG A 186 -20.93 -11.04 -19.32
N LEU A 187 -21.50 -12.23 -19.18
CA LEU A 187 -21.24 -13.13 -18.06
C LEU A 187 -20.04 -14.01 -18.41
N ARG A 188 -18.95 -13.93 -17.64
CA ARG A 188 -17.86 -14.91 -17.69
C ARG A 188 -18.08 -15.94 -16.58
N ILE A 189 -18.04 -17.21 -16.93
CA ILE A 189 -18.31 -18.33 -16.00
C ILE A 189 -17.01 -19.11 -15.83
N GLY A 190 -16.67 -19.46 -14.59
CA GLY A 190 -15.47 -20.25 -14.27
C GLY A 190 -14.79 -19.81 -12.99
N VAL A 191 -13.94 -20.68 -12.43
CA VAL A 191 -13.28 -20.46 -11.15
C VAL A 191 -11.89 -19.84 -11.37
N GLY A 192 -11.76 -18.55 -11.05
CA GLY A 192 -10.49 -17.82 -11.21
C GLY A 192 -10.18 -17.41 -12.66
N SER A 193 -9.06 -16.73 -12.87
CA SER A 193 -8.77 -16.04 -14.15
C SER A 193 -8.49 -16.96 -15.34
N HIS A 194 -8.07 -18.20 -15.09
CA HIS A 194 -7.61 -19.14 -16.12
C HIS A 194 -8.66 -20.18 -16.54
N ASP A 195 -9.76 -20.28 -15.80
CA ASP A 195 -10.82 -21.29 -15.98
C ASP A 195 -12.10 -20.68 -16.55
N ARG A 196 -12.04 -19.41 -17.01
CA ARG A 196 -13.21 -18.66 -17.43
C ARG A 196 -13.48 -18.81 -18.92
N GLU A 197 -14.59 -19.45 -19.24
CA GLU A 197 -15.17 -19.50 -20.58
C GLU A 197 -16.18 -18.35 -20.77
N THR A 198 -16.35 -17.91 -22.03
CA THR A 198 -17.30 -16.86 -22.46
C THR A 198 -18.46 -17.45 -23.21
#